data_AF-T0TCC9-F1
#
_entry.id   AF-T0TCC9-F1
#
_cell.length_a   1.000
_cell.length_b   1.000
_cell.length_c   1.000
_cell.angle_alpha   90.00
_cell.angle_beta   90.00
_cell.angle_gamma   90.00
#
_symmetry.space_group_name_H-M   'P 1'
#
loop_
_entity.id
_entity.type
_entity.pdbx_description
1 polymer ?
#
loop_
_entity_poly.entity_id
_entity_poly.type
_entity_poly.pdbx_seq_one_letter_code
_entity_poly.pdbx_strand_id
1 'polypeptide(L)'
;MNSYKILKFDDKFVYLTQDGKIKKLARELFDFDITLGDKVDYIQDGDIVLVMPSQGEVDFSSDKSVKSGLLQGILNLFLETLSIHNNDLGNLKKIFSQLLVTLFMAWSLLGVVVIELLLLLESLITFVWRLLVKGIKRLHIVDNSRKFMAYRKQQEAIRNQENREEEERLLRLALEHEKATHKEVSTNDSEVEKQSLMTTILNKIKNIKSIFTGE
;
A
#
# COMPACT_ATOMS: atom_id res chain seq x y z
N MET A 1 -12.18 -57.93 -22.59
CA MET A 1 -11.00 -58.27 -21.77
C MET A 1 -11.31 -59.55 -21.04
N ASN A 2 -10.40 -60.53 -21.04
CA ASN A 2 -10.62 -61.82 -20.38
C ASN A 2 -10.15 -61.73 -18.92
N SER A 3 -11.00 -61.17 -18.07
CA SER A 3 -10.72 -61.02 -16.65
C SER A 3 -11.12 -62.28 -15.90
N TYR A 4 -10.17 -62.86 -15.16
CA TYR A 4 -10.37 -64.05 -14.34
C TYR A 4 -10.37 -63.67 -12.86
N LYS A 5 -11.21 -64.33 -12.06
CA LYS A 5 -11.25 -64.16 -10.61
C LYS A 5 -10.35 -65.18 -9.91
N ILE A 6 -9.58 -64.77 -8.92
CA ILE A 6 -8.77 -65.67 -8.08
C ILE A 6 -9.71 -66.46 -7.17
N LEU A 7 -9.74 -67.78 -7.36
CA LEU A 7 -10.56 -68.69 -6.56
C LEU A 7 -9.79 -69.23 -5.35
N LYS A 8 -8.52 -69.58 -5.56
CA LYS A 8 -7.63 -70.13 -4.54
C LYS A 8 -6.18 -69.92 -4.97
N PHE A 9 -5.26 -69.78 -4.02
CA PHE A 9 -3.83 -69.88 -4.27
C PHE A 9 -3.15 -70.64 -3.14
N ASP A 10 -2.08 -71.33 -3.49
CA ASP A 10 -1.13 -71.96 -2.57
C ASP A 10 0.28 -71.41 -2.90
N ASP A 11 1.32 -71.84 -2.20
CA ASP A 11 2.69 -71.31 -2.39
C ASP A 11 3.25 -71.54 -3.81
N LYS A 12 2.72 -72.52 -4.54
CA LYS A 12 3.22 -72.92 -5.87
C LYS A 12 2.31 -72.51 -7.03
N PHE A 13 1.00 -72.40 -6.79
CA PHE A 13 0.01 -72.26 -7.86
C PHE A 13 -1.13 -71.33 -7.48
N VAL A 14 -1.68 -70.67 -8.49
CA VAL A 14 -2.85 -69.81 -8.40
C VAL A 14 -3.94 -70.37 -9.31
N TYR A 15 -5.14 -70.51 -8.77
CA TYR A 15 -6.33 -71.01 -9.45
C TYR A 15 -7.25 -69.85 -9.77
N LEU A 16 -7.48 -69.66 -11.07
CA LEU A 16 -8.28 -68.59 -11.64
C LEU A 16 -9.59 -69.16 -12.17
N THR A 17 -10.68 -68.41 -12.09
CA THR A 17 -11.99 -68.78 -12.64
C THR A 17 -12.59 -67.68 -13.51
N GLN A 18 -13.16 -68.06 -14.66
CA GLN A 18 -13.94 -67.17 -15.53
C GLN A 18 -15.09 -67.98 -16.09
N ASP A 19 -16.33 -67.54 -15.84
CA ASP A 19 -17.57 -68.14 -16.37
C ASP A 19 -17.64 -69.68 -16.21
N GLY A 20 -17.23 -70.19 -15.04
CA GLY A 20 -17.26 -71.61 -14.71
C GLY A 20 -16.06 -72.43 -15.22
N LYS A 21 -15.13 -71.83 -15.98
CA LYS A 21 -13.86 -72.47 -16.37
C LYS A 21 -12.76 -72.13 -15.37
N ILE A 22 -11.97 -73.14 -14.97
CA ILE A 22 -10.85 -72.98 -14.03
C ILE A 22 -9.53 -73.08 -14.79
N LYS A 23 -8.61 -72.13 -14.55
CA LYS A 23 -7.23 -72.15 -15.04
C LYS A 23 -6.26 -72.22 -13.87
N LYS A 24 -5.20 -72.99 -14.03
CA LYS A 24 -4.12 -73.14 -13.05
C LYS A 24 -2.86 -72.45 -13.60
N LEU A 25 -2.29 -71.53 -12.84
CA LEU A 25 -1.07 -70.78 -13.18
C LEU A 25 -0.02 -70.95 -12.07
N ALA A 26 1.25 -70.79 -12.41
CA ALA A 26 2.34 -70.76 -11.42
C ALA A 26 2.27 -69.45 -10.61
N ARG A 27 2.56 -69.52 -9.31
CA ARG A 27 2.57 -68.34 -8.43
C ARG A 27 3.64 -67.31 -8.85
N GLU A 28 4.74 -67.78 -9.45
CA GLU A 28 5.83 -66.95 -9.97
C GLU A 28 5.40 -65.96 -11.06
N LEU A 29 4.29 -66.24 -11.76
CA LEU A 29 3.73 -65.34 -12.77
C LEU A 29 3.01 -64.13 -12.17
N PHE A 30 2.86 -64.09 -10.85
CA PHE A 30 2.21 -63.02 -10.10
C PHE A 30 3.31 -62.28 -9.31
N ASP A 31 3.82 -61.19 -9.88
CA ASP A 31 4.82 -60.31 -9.27
C ASP A 31 4.21 -59.29 -8.29
N PHE A 32 2.96 -59.51 -7.91
CA PHE A 32 2.17 -58.67 -7.01
C PHE A 32 1.46 -59.49 -5.93
N ASP A 33 1.07 -58.81 -4.86
CA ASP A 33 0.28 -59.42 -3.80
C ASP A 33 -1.12 -59.76 -4.32
N ILE A 34 -1.49 -61.04 -4.21
CA ILE A 34 -2.82 -61.53 -4.59
C ILE A 34 -3.63 -61.95 -3.37
N THR A 35 -4.92 -61.64 -3.42
CA THR A 35 -5.91 -62.05 -2.44
C THR A 35 -7.03 -62.85 -3.08
N LEU A 36 -7.80 -63.55 -2.24
CA LEU A 36 -8.94 -64.34 -2.71
C LEU A 36 -10.02 -63.42 -3.25
N GLY A 37 -10.43 -63.66 -4.49
CA GLY A 37 -11.50 -62.90 -5.14
C GLY A 37 -11.03 -61.74 -6.00
N ASP A 38 -9.74 -61.43 -6.05
CA ASP A 38 -9.19 -60.43 -6.96
C ASP A 38 -9.45 -60.80 -8.42
N LYS A 39 -9.64 -59.79 -9.27
CA LYS A 39 -9.73 -59.98 -10.71
C LYS A 39 -8.36 -59.73 -11.32
N VAL A 40 -7.92 -60.63 -12.19
CA VAL A 40 -6.66 -60.53 -12.92
C VAL A 40 -6.92 -60.69 -14.41
N ASP A 41 -6.26 -59.88 -15.21
CA ASP A 41 -6.27 -60.03 -16.66
C ASP A 41 -5.16 -60.99 -17.06
N TYR A 42 -5.55 -62.02 -17.80
CA TYR A 42 -4.65 -63.06 -18.29
C TYR A 42 -4.48 -62.92 -19.79
N ILE A 43 -3.24 -62.69 -20.23
CA ILE A 43 -2.87 -62.57 -21.64
C ILE A 43 -1.78 -63.61 -21.93
N GLN A 44 -2.00 -64.42 -22.96
CA GLN A 44 -1.03 -65.38 -23.47
C GLN A 44 -0.80 -65.08 -24.94
N ASP A 45 0.44 -64.73 -25.28
CA ASP A 45 0.88 -64.51 -26.66
C ASP A 45 2.18 -65.28 -26.91
N GLY A 46 2.05 -66.40 -27.63
CA GLY A 46 3.15 -67.36 -27.83
C GLY A 46 3.70 -67.90 -26.50
N ASP A 47 4.99 -67.66 -26.28
CA ASP A 47 5.72 -68.09 -25.07
C ASP A 47 5.58 -67.10 -23.90
N ILE A 48 4.98 -65.92 -24.12
CA ILE A 48 4.84 -64.89 -23.10
C ILE A 48 3.48 -65.04 -22.41
N VAL A 49 3.54 -65.28 -21.10
CA VAL A 49 2.37 -65.30 -20.22
C VAL A 49 2.43 -64.08 -19.32
N LEU A 50 1.50 -63.15 -19.48
CA LEU A 50 1.41 -61.95 -18.67
C LEU A 50 0.13 -62.01 -17.82
N VAL A 51 0.30 -61.84 -16.52
CA VAL A 51 -0.80 -61.72 -15.56
C VAL A 51 -0.70 -60.35 -14.93
N MET A 52 -1.77 -59.58 -14.99
CA MET A 52 -1.82 -58.25 -14.37
C MET A 52 -3.05 -58.16 -13.47
N PRO A 53 -3.00 -57.40 -12.37
CA PRO A 53 -4.21 -57.05 -11.63
C PRO A 53 -5.17 -56.38 -12.60
N SER A 54 -6.37 -56.92 -12.73
CA SER A 54 -7.36 -56.37 -13.64
C SER A 54 -7.76 -55.02 -13.11
N GLN A 55 -7.44 -53.97 -13.85
CA GLN A 55 -7.97 -52.64 -13.61
C GLN A 55 -9.41 -52.63 -14.12
N GLY A 56 -10.27 -53.38 -13.43
CA GLY A 56 -11.70 -53.12 -13.47
C GLY A 56 -11.91 -51.66 -13.09
N GLU A 57 -12.92 -51.04 -13.70
CA GLU A 57 -13.33 -49.64 -13.46
C GLU A 57 -12.97 -49.22 -12.04
N VAL A 58 -12.10 -48.21 -11.94
CA VAL A 58 -11.63 -47.64 -10.69
C VAL A 58 -12.85 -47.13 -9.95
N ASP A 59 -13.46 -48.02 -9.18
CA ASP A 59 -14.50 -47.68 -8.23
C ASP A 59 -13.74 -46.99 -7.12
N PHE A 60 -13.87 -45.66 -7.07
CA PHE A 60 -13.24 -44.75 -6.10
C PHE A 60 -13.81 -44.98 -4.69
N SER A 61 -13.83 -46.22 -4.23
CA SER A 61 -14.20 -46.58 -2.86
C SER A 61 -12.96 -46.44 -1.98
N SER A 62 -12.87 -45.24 -1.41
CA SER A 62 -12.27 -44.89 -0.14
C SER A 62 -11.29 -45.89 0.47
N ASP A 63 -10.01 -45.54 0.48
CA ASP A 63 -9.41 -45.16 1.76
C ASP A 63 -8.08 -44.40 1.59
N LYS A 64 -7.97 -43.29 2.32
CA LYS A 64 -6.78 -42.43 2.52
C LYS A 64 -6.38 -41.49 1.38
N SER A 65 -7.19 -40.48 1.07
CA SER A 65 -6.62 -39.21 0.55
C SER A 65 -7.59 -38.04 0.69
N VAL A 66 -7.49 -37.32 1.80
CA VAL A 66 -8.15 -36.02 2.03
C VAL A 66 -7.67 -34.92 1.04
N LYS A 67 -6.62 -35.17 0.26
CA LYS A 67 -6.23 -34.33 -0.88
C LYS A 67 -7.00 -34.65 -2.17
N SER A 68 -7.65 -35.81 -2.25
CA SER A 68 -8.44 -36.20 -3.42
C SER A 68 -9.80 -35.53 -3.44
N GLY A 69 -10.51 -35.35 -2.32
CA GLY A 69 -11.90 -34.84 -2.35
C GLY A 69 -12.07 -33.46 -2.99
N LEU A 70 -11.12 -32.54 -2.76
CA LEU A 70 -11.17 -31.20 -3.36
C LEU A 70 -10.64 -31.21 -4.80
N LEU A 71 -9.59 -31.97 -5.07
CA LEU A 71 -9.02 -32.09 -6.41
C LEU A 71 -9.96 -32.83 -7.36
N GLN A 72 -10.61 -33.87 -6.84
CA GLN A 72 -11.64 -34.67 -7.48
C GLN A 72 -12.93 -33.86 -7.56
N GLY A 73 -13.29 -33.05 -6.56
CA GLY A 73 -14.41 -32.12 -6.64
C GLY A 73 -14.21 -31.05 -7.73
N ILE A 74 -13.02 -30.46 -7.83
CA ILE A 74 -12.64 -29.53 -8.89
C ILE A 74 -12.62 -30.25 -10.23
N LEU A 75 -12.01 -31.43 -10.31
CA LEU A 75 -11.98 -32.25 -11.53
C LEU A 75 -13.37 -32.67 -11.97
N ASN A 76 -14.27 -33.00 -11.03
CA ASN A 76 -15.65 -33.38 -11.32
C ASN A 76 -16.45 -32.15 -11.79
N LEU A 77 -16.21 -30.97 -11.22
CA LEU A 77 -16.79 -29.70 -11.71
C LEU A 77 -16.30 -29.37 -13.13
N PHE A 78 -15.02 -29.58 -13.42
CA PHE A 78 -14.44 -29.42 -14.76
C PHE A 78 -15.00 -30.45 -15.74
N LEU A 79 -15.10 -31.72 -15.33
CA LEU A 79 -15.64 -32.80 -16.15
C LEU A 79 -17.14 -32.66 -16.34
N GLU A 80 -17.91 -32.20 -15.37
CA GLU A 80 -19.35 -31.92 -15.48
C GLU A 80 -19.61 -30.76 -16.45
N THR A 81 -18.79 -29.71 -16.37
CA THR A 81 -18.83 -28.58 -17.32
C THR A 81 -18.45 -29.00 -18.74
N LEU A 82 -17.56 -29.98 -18.90
CA LEU A 82 -17.19 -30.57 -20.21
C LEU A 82 -18.13 -31.70 -20.67
N SER A 83 -18.75 -32.43 -19.73
CA SER A 83 -19.61 -33.60 -19.95
C SER A 83 -21.01 -33.21 -20.39
N ILE A 84 -21.45 -31.98 -20.08
CA ILE A 84 -22.62 -31.36 -20.71
C ILE A 84 -22.55 -31.37 -22.25
N HIS A 85 -21.36 -31.57 -22.85
CA HIS A 85 -21.22 -31.73 -24.30
C HIS A 85 -20.79 -33.13 -24.77
N ASN A 86 -20.51 -34.11 -23.90
CA ASN A 86 -19.96 -35.39 -24.38
C ASN A 86 -20.31 -36.58 -23.46
N ASN A 87 -21.51 -37.12 -23.64
CA ASN A 87 -21.98 -38.38 -23.04
C ASN A 87 -21.35 -39.62 -23.70
N ASP A 88 -20.04 -39.59 -23.95
CA ASP A 88 -19.33 -40.66 -24.64
C ASP A 88 -17.91 -40.82 -24.07
N LEU A 89 -17.85 -41.44 -22.88
CA LEU A 89 -16.64 -41.68 -22.08
C LEU A 89 -15.62 -42.60 -22.77
N GLY A 90 -15.89 -43.12 -23.97
CA GLY A 90 -14.94 -43.93 -24.74
C GLY A 90 -13.83 -43.14 -25.43
N ASN A 91 -13.90 -41.82 -25.51
CA ASN A 91 -12.98 -41.01 -26.31
C ASN A 91 -12.30 -39.90 -25.50
N LEU A 92 -11.52 -40.29 -24.48
CA LEU A 92 -10.66 -39.42 -23.66
C LEU A 92 -9.80 -38.46 -24.50
N LYS A 93 -9.34 -38.89 -25.68
CA LYS A 93 -8.58 -38.06 -26.61
C LYS A 93 -9.39 -36.86 -27.13
N LYS A 94 -10.70 -37.04 -27.33
CA LYS A 94 -11.64 -35.99 -27.74
C LYS A 94 -11.96 -35.04 -26.58
N ILE A 95 -12.07 -35.55 -25.36
CA ILE A 95 -12.26 -34.75 -24.14
C ILE A 95 -11.03 -33.87 -23.86
N PHE A 96 -9.82 -34.41 -23.98
CA PHE A 96 -8.59 -33.62 -23.85
C PHE A 96 -8.45 -32.59 -24.97
N SER A 97 -8.75 -32.97 -26.21
CA SER A 97 -8.75 -32.02 -27.33
C SER A 97 -9.78 -30.90 -27.15
N GLN A 98 -10.96 -31.23 -26.63
CA GLN A 98 -12.01 -30.25 -26.35
C GLN A 98 -11.65 -29.35 -25.18
N LEU A 99 -11.00 -29.90 -24.14
CA LEU A 99 -10.44 -29.13 -23.03
C LEU A 99 -9.39 -28.14 -23.55
N LEU A 100 -8.45 -28.58 -24.39
CA LEU A 100 -7.46 -27.71 -25.04
C LEU A 100 -8.11 -26.61 -25.88
N VAL A 101 -9.17 -26.92 -26.63
CA VAL A 101 -9.91 -25.92 -27.43
C VAL A 101 -10.61 -24.91 -26.52
N THR A 102 -11.30 -25.35 -25.47
CA THR A 102 -11.95 -24.44 -24.51
C THR A 102 -10.94 -23.60 -23.74
N LEU A 103 -9.79 -24.18 -23.40
CA LEU A 103 -8.71 -23.50 -22.70
C LEU A 103 -8.07 -22.46 -23.62
N PHE A 104 -7.88 -22.77 -24.91
CA PHE A 104 -7.37 -21.81 -25.89
C PHE A 104 -8.37 -20.68 -26.17
N MET A 105 -9.67 -20.98 -26.20
CA MET A 105 -10.75 -19.98 -26.27
C MET A 105 -10.69 -19.02 -25.07
N ALA A 106 -10.59 -19.56 -23.85
CA ALA A 106 -10.45 -18.75 -22.63
C ALA A 106 -9.11 -17.99 -22.59
N TRP A 107 -8.03 -18.60 -23.07
CA TRP A 107 -6.70 -18.01 -23.13
C TRP A 107 -6.62 -16.86 -24.12
N SER A 108 -7.35 -16.93 -25.23
CA SER A 108 -7.45 -15.81 -26.18
C SER A 108 -8.04 -14.57 -25.53
N LEU A 109 -8.99 -14.74 -24.60
CA LEU A 109 -9.59 -13.65 -23.85
C LEU A 109 -8.64 -13.14 -22.76
N LEU A 110 -7.88 -14.04 -22.12
CA LEU A 110 -6.83 -13.69 -21.16
C LEU A 110 -5.68 -12.90 -21.81
N GLY A 111 -5.31 -13.22 -23.05
CA GLY A 111 -4.28 -12.47 -23.79
C GLY A 111 -4.63 -11.00 -23.98
N VAL A 112 -5.91 -10.70 -24.25
CA VAL A 112 -6.41 -9.32 -24.32
C VAL A 112 -6.30 -8.63 -22.97
N VAL A 113 -6.70 -9.31 -21.88
CA VAL A 113 -6.57 -8.77 -20.52
C VAL A 113 -5.11 -8.50 -20.14
N VAL A 114 -4.19 -9.37 -20.55
CA VAL A 114 -2.74 -9.18 -20.32
C VAL A 114 -2.21 -7.98 -21.12
N ILE A 115 -2.58 -7.85 -22.39
CA ILE A 115 -2.23 -6.67 -23.22
C ILE A 115 -2.79 -5.39 -22.58
N GLU A 116 -4.04 -5.41 -22.14
CA GLU A 116 -4.71 -4.29 -21.50
C GLU A 116 -3.95 -3.89 -20.23
N LEU A 117 -3.56 -4.86 -19.40
CA LEU A 117 -2.74 -4.65 -18.20
C LEU A 117 -1.37 -4.06 -18.53
N LEU A 118 -0.72 -4.51 -19.61
CA LEU A 118 0.56 -3.96 -20.07
C LEU A 118 0.41 -2.49 -20.48
N LEU A 119 -0.62 -2.16 -21.26
CA LEU A 119 -0.94 -0.77 -21.64
C LEU A 119 -1.28 0.09 -20.42
N LEU A 120 -2.00 -0.48 -19.46
CA LEU A 120 -2.31 0.18 -18.19
C LEU A 120 -1.03 0.42 -17.38
N LEU A 121 -0.09 -0.52 -17.37
CA LEU A 121 1.22 -0.36 -16.74
C LEU A 121 2.05 0.73 -17.43
N GLU A 122 2.06 0.77 -18.76
CA GLU A 122 2.74 1.79 -19.54
C GLU A 122 2.16 3.19 -19.24
N SER A 123 0.82 3.29 -19.19
CA SER A 123 0.12 4.49 -18.74
C SER A 123 0.47 4.87 -17.30
N LEU A 124 0.54 3.89 -16.41
CA LEU A 124 0.88 4.11 -15.00
C LEU A 124 2.32 4.62 -14.84
N ILE A 125 3.28 4.04 -15.57
CA ILE A 125 4.68 4.46 -15.55
C ILE A 125 4.82 5.91 -16.04
N THR A 126 4.18 6.25 -17.16
CA THR A 126 4.21 7.63 -17.68
C THR A 126 3.52 8.61 -16.73
N PHE A 127 2.43 8.19 -16.07
CA PHE A 127 1.75 8.97 -15.03
C PHE A 127 2.63 9.20 -13.81
N VAL A 128 3.27 8.16 -13.29
CA VAL A 128 4.21 8.23 -12.16
C VAL A 128 5.39 9.14 -12.51
N TRP A 129 5.97 9.00 -13.71
CA TRP A 129 7.04 9.89 -14.17
C TRP A 129 6.58 11.36 -14.23
N ARG A 130 5.40 11.62 -14.79
CA ARG A 130 4.83 12.97 -14.87
C ARG A 130 4.53 13.55 -13.49
N LEU A 131 4.07 12.73 -12.56
CA LEU A 131 3.82 13.10 -11.17
C LEU A 131 5.13 13.39 -10.44
N LEU A 132 6.17 12.60 -10.67
CA LEU A 132 7.51 12.79 -10.12
C LEU A 132 8.10 14.13 -10.58
N VAL A 133 8.08 14.40 -11.89
CA VAL A 133 8.58 15.66 -12.47
C VAL A 133 7.80 16.87 -11.94
N LYS A 134 6.46 16.76 -11.81
CA LYS A 134 5.63 17.82 -11.20
C LYS A 134 5.92 17.97 -9.70
N GLY A 135 6.14 16.88 -8.98
CA GLY A 135 6.48 16.86 -7.56
C GLY A 135 7.81 17.54 -7.28
N ILE A 136 8.84 17.22 -8.05
CA ILE A 136 10.16 17.85 -7.97
C ILE A 136 10.08 19.35 -8.27
N LYS A 137 9.30 19.76 -9.30
CA LYS A 137 9.07 21.18 -9.58
C LYS A 137 8.32 21.90 -8.44
N ARG A 138 7.32 21.27 -7.83
CA ARG A 138 6.65 21.82 -6.64
C ARG A 138 7.59 21.94 -5.46
N LEU A 139 8.44 20.94 -5.22
CA LEU A 139 9.43 20.97 -4.15
C LEU A 139 10.41 22.14 -4.35
N HIS A 140 10.91 22.32 -5.57
CA HIS A 140 11.81 23.42 -5.90
C HIS A 140 11.13 24.80 -5.78
N ILE A 141 9.85 24.93 -6.11
CA ILE A 141 9.06 26.17 -5.88
C ILE A 141 8.84 26.42 -4.39
N VAL A 142 8.57 25.37 -3.60
CA VAL A 142 8.38 25.47 -2.15
C VAL A 142 9.69 25.90 -1.47
N ASP A 143 10.83 25.34 -1.87
CA ASP A 143 12.14 25.77 -1.38
C ASP A 143 12.47 27.21 -1.78
N ASN A 144 12.13 27.60 -3.02
CA ASN A 144 12.30 28.99 -3.46
C ASN A 144 11.38 29.95 -2.65
N SER A 145 10.15 29.53 -2.32
CA SER A 145 9.22 30.32 -1.50
C SER A 145 9.68 30.47 -0.05
N ARG A 146 10.33 29.44 0.51
CA ARG A 146 10.91 29.49 1.87
C ARG A 146 12.05 30.52 1.94
N LYS A 147 12.88 30.63 0.90
CA LYS A 147 13.87 31.71 0.80
C LYS A 147 13.21 33.09 0.79
N PHE A 148 12.11 33.29 0.05
CA PHE A 148 11.38 34.56 0.05
C PHE A 148 10.78 34.95 1.42
N MET A 149 10.27 33.98 2.19
CA MET A 149 9.81 34.25 3.57
C MET A 149 10.96 34.64 4.50
N ALA A 150 12.15 34.05 4.33
CA ALA A 150 13.32 34.44 5.11
C ALA A 150 13.78 35.88 4.79
N TYR A 151 13.78 36.26 3.50
CA TYR A 151 14.11 37.63 3.08
C TYR A 151 13.12 38.68 3.62
N ARG A 152 11.81 38.39 3.61
CA ARG A 152 10.81 39.31 4.21
C ARG A 152 11.04 39.51 5.71
N LYS A 153 11.32 38.44 6.46
CA LYS A 153 11.58 38.54 7.91
C LYS A 153 12.82 39.37 8.20
N GLN A 154 13.86 39.27 7.39
CA GLN A 154 15.06 40.09 7.54
C GLN A 154 14.79 41.56 7.26
N GLN A 155 14.02 41.89 6.21
CA GLN A 155 13.66 43.28 5.92
C GLN A 155 12.78 43.91 7.01
N GLU A 156 11.82 43.14 7.56
CA GLU A 156 11.01 43.62 8.67
C GLU A 156 11.83 43.83 9.94
N ALA A 157 12.83 42.98 10.21
CA ALA A 157 13.72 43.16 11.34
C ALA A 157 14.59 44.43 11.21
N ILE A 158 15.12 44.68 10.01
CA ILE A 158 15.92 45.90 9.73
C ILE A 158 15.05 47.15 9.90
N ARG A 159 13.85 47.17 9.30
CA ARG A 159 12.93 48.32 9.41
C ARG A 159 12.46 48.56 10.85
N ASN A 160 12.24 47.50 11.62
CA ASN A 160 11.83 47.64 13.02
C ASN A 160 12.98 48.15 13.90
N GLN A 161 14.23 47.87 13.53
CA GLN A 161 15.40 48.39 14.21
C GLN A 161 15.60 49.88 13.90
N GLU A 162 15.47 50.28 12.63
CA GLU A 162 15.49 51.70 12.24
C GLU A 162 14.39 52.50 12.94
N ASN A 163 13.15 52.00 12.96
CA ASN A 163 12.06 52.67 13.68
C ASN A 163 12.34 52.80 15.19
N ARG A 164 12.95 51.80 15.84
CA ARG A 164 13.32 51.90 17.26
C ARG A 164 14.38 52.96 17.51
N GLU A 165 15.38 53.05 16.64
CA GLU A 165 16.41 54.09 16.74
C GLU A 165 15.82 55.48 16.50
N GLU A 166 14.88 55.62 15.57
CA GLU A 166 14.14 56.88 15.34
C GLU A 166 13.25 57.26 16.53
N GLU A 167 12.51 56.29 17.10
CA GLU A 167 11.71 56.51 18.32
C GLU A 167 12.58 56.93 19.50
N GLU A 168 13.75 56.30 19.70
CA GLU A 168 14.69 56.72 20.75
C GLU A 168 15.24 58.14 20.53
N ARG A 169 15.51 58.53 19.28
CA ARG A 169 15.93 59.89 18.95
C ARG A 169 14.82 60.91 19.22
N LEU A 170 13.59 60.60 18.83
CA LEU A 170 12.43 61.46 19.07
C LEU A 170 12.14 61.60 20.57
N LEU A 171 12.25 60.51 21.34
CA LEU A 171 12.11 60.55 22.79
C LEU A 171 13.19 61.41 23.46
N ARG A 172 14.44 61.34 22.99
CA ARG A 172 15.52 62.21 23.50
C ARG A 172 15.25 63.68 23.21
N LEU A 173 14.80 64.01 22.00
CA LEU A 173 14.42 65.38 21.64
C LEU A 173 13.22 65.89 22.46
N ALA A 174 12.21 65.05 22.67
CA ALA A 174 11.06 65.39 23.51
C ALA A 174 11.45 65.64 24.97
N LEU A 175 12.33 64.79 25.51
CA LEU A 175 12.84 64.93 26.88
C LEU A 175 13.76 66.15 27.03
N GLU A 176 14.59 66.46 26.03
CA GLU A 176 15.36 67.71 25.98
C GLU A 176 14.46 68.93 25.91
N HIS A 177 13.40 68.90 25.11
CA HIS A 177 12.41 69.97 25.05
C HIS A 177 11.69 70.13 26.38
N GLU A 178 11.25 69.04 27.01
CA GLU A 178 10.61 69.07 28.34
C GLU A 178 11.56 69.66 29.39
N LYS A 179 12.83 69.25 29.40
CA LYS A 179 13.86 69.83 30.30
C LYS A 179 14.09 71.32 30.01
N ALA A 180 14.13 71.72 28.74
CA ALA A 180 14.29 73.11 28.35
C ALA A 180 13.09 73.96 28.80
N THR A 181 11.86 73.49 28.57
CA THR A 181 10.63 74.14 29.04
C THR A 181 10.59 74.21 30.57
N HIS A 182 10.93 73.13 31.28
CA HIS A 182 10.99 73.16 32.75
C HIS A 182 12.04 74.16 33.27
N LYS A 183 13.19 74.25 32.59
CA LYS A 183 14.24 75.21 32.93
C LYS A 183 13.76 76.64 32.66
N GLU A 184 13.16 76.93 31.51
CA GLU A 184 12.59 78.24 31.20
C GLU A 184 11.51 78.65 32.19
N VAL A 185 10.58 77.75 32.54
CA VAL A 185 9.55 77.99 33.57
C VAL A 185 10.20 78.30 34.92
N SER A 186 11.18 77.51 35.37
CA SER A 186 11.87 77.77 36.63
C SER A 186 12.67 79.09 36.64
N THR A 187 13.17 79.51 35.48
CA THR A 187 13.94 80.76 35.35
C THR A 187 12.98 81.96 35.37
N ASN A 188 11.87 81.87 34.64
CA ASN A 188 10.82 82.89 34.63
C ASN A 188 10.16 83.05 36.00
N ASP A 189 9.87 81.97 36.73
CA ASP A 189 9.34 82.05 38.10
C ASP A 189 10.31 82.78 39.03
N SER A 190 11.61 82.50 38.92
CA SER A 190 12.65 83.20 39.70
C SER A 190 12.80 84.68 39.33
N GLU A 191 12.55 85.05 38.08
CA GLU A 191 12.57 86.46 37.64
C GLU A 191 11.30 87.20 38.08
N VAL A 192 10.14 86.56 38.05
CA VAL A 192 8.87 87.11 38.54
C VAL A 192 8.93 87.37 40.05
N GLU A 193 9.51 86.47 40.85
CA GLU A 193 9.73 86.69 42.28
C GLU A 193 10.65 87.88 42.55
N LYS A 194 11.75 88.01 41.81
CA LYS A 194 12.67 89.16 41.95
C LYS A 194 12.01 90.49 41.61
N GLN A 195 11.20 90.53 40.56
CA GLN A 195 10.46 91.74 40.17
C GLN A 195 9.39 92.13 41.22
N SER A 196 8.67 91.15 41.77
CA SER A 196 7.71 91.36 42.87
C SER A 196 8.38 91.94 44.12
N LEU A 197 9.53 91.38 44.52
CA LEU A 197 10.30 91.88 45.66
C LEU A 197 10.83 93.31 45.43
N MET A 198 11.35 93.60 44.24
CA MET A 198 11.79 94.95 43.87
C MET A 198 10.65 95.97 43.94
N THR A 199 9.47 95.63 43.43
CA THR A 199 8.29 96.52 43.45
C THR A 199 7.82 96.79 44.88
N THR A 200 7.84 95.77 45.72
CA THR A 200 7.51 95.88 47.15
C THR A 200 8.51 96.76 47.91
N ILE A 201 9.81 96.59 47.65
CA ILE A 201 10.86 97.42 48.26
C ILE A 201 10.73 98.87 47.80
N LEU A 202 10.51 99.12 46.51
CA LEU A 202 10.33 100.48 45.97
C LEU A 202 9.12 101.19 46.57
N ASN A 203 7.98 100.50 46.71
CA ASN A 203 6.81 101.07 47.38
C ASN A 203 7.07 101.38 48.85
N LYS A 204 7.80 100.52 49.56
CA LYS A 204 8.19 100.75 50.96
C LYS A 204 9.11 101.97 51.09
N ILE A 205 10.09 102.12 50.20
CA ILE A 205 10.97 103.29 50.15
C ILE A 205 10.18 104.56 49.84
N LYS A 206 9.25 104.51 48.87
CA LYS A 206 8.39 105.65 48.52
C LYS A 206 7.52 106.09 49.71
N ASN A 207 6.97 105.13 50.45
CA ASN A 207 6.15 105.40 51.65
C ASN A 207 6.98 105.99 52.80
N ILE A 208 8.21 105.50 53.01
CA ILE A 208 9.14 106.10 53.99
C ILE A 208 9.53 107.53 53.56
N LYS A 209 9.73 107.75 52.26
CA LYS A 209 10.05 109.07 51.72
C LYS A 209 8.89 110.05 51.90
N SER A 210 7.63 109.64 51.67
CA SER A 210 6.48 110.50 51.93
C SER A 210 6.31 110.84 53.41
N ILE A 211 6.62 109.91 54.31
CA ILE A 211 6.64 110.17 55.77
C ILE A 211 7.72 111.22 56.13
N PHE A 212 8.84 111.26 55.42
CA PHE A 212 9.95 112.19 55.69
C PHE A 212 9.81 113.56 55.00
N THR A 213 9.01 113.68 53.93
CA THR A 213 8.87 114.94 53.17
C THR A 213 7.59 115.73 53.40
N GLY A 214 6.70 115.29 54.30
CA GLY A 214 5.62 116.12 54.84
C GLY A 214 4.73 116.81 53.80
N GLU A 215 4.02 116.02 53.00
CA GLU A 215 2.70 116.37 52.44
C GLU A 215 1.68 115.32 52.90
#